data_AF-A0A8I1UYC0-F1
#
_entry.id   AF-A0A8I1UYC0-F1
#
_cell.length_a   1.000
_cell.length_b   1.000
_cell.length_c   1.000
_cell.angle_alpha   90.00
_cell.angle_beta   90.00
_cell.angle_gamma   90.00
#
_symmetry.space_group_name_H-M   'P 1'
#
loop_
_entity.id
_entity.type
_entity.pdbx_description
1 polymer ?
#
loop_
_entity_poly.entity_id
_entity_poly.type
_entity_poly.pdbx_seq_one_letter_code
_entity_poly.pdbx_strand_id
1 'polypeptide(L)'
;MKFRAQNTLSERQLADALAARGRLVTLTQLSTWRRNGLLPPLADHGQGPGKGKTYHWHQPDICAQACAVFDLQQKYGKHDVVVRMLWLLGYPVARPQLRRAWNHRGSNFKFQCRAKKLPEFWLRRPADATLSLLDAALTIGEALHSDDSTEVLPIPGIIELVFARLARLNHVARGPVASGRLWHLIEILTRSLEMSDLLAVTSDDELDTAQTILRSAARLVQSCASDLSGAFAVDDGQVWNVRLAERLGPTLFLLILLQVRAGAEQPLAAAFESLEPMNRRAFAAPAHAAYQVI
;
A
#
# COMPACT_ATOMS: atom_id res chain seq x y z
N MET A 1 -21.30 -34.66 18.89
CA MET A 1 -20.36 -33.53 19.11
C MET A 1 -20.50 -32.56 17.93
N LYS A 2 -20.79 -31.27 18.16
CA LYS A 2 -20.83 -30.28 17.05
C LYS A 2 -19.40 -30.04 16.56
N PHE A 3 -19.16 -30.30 15.28
CA PHE A 3 -17.91 -29.99 14.60
C PHE A 3 -17.70 -28.47 14.68
N ARG A 4 -16.64 -28.02 15.37
CA ARG A 4 -16.17 -26.64 15.20
C ARG A 4 -15.49 -26.59 13.83
N ALA A 5 -15.80 -25.58 13.02
CA ALA A 5 -15.03 -25.34 11.82
C ALA A 5 -13.56 -25.16 12.24
N GLN A 6 -12.64 -25.87 11.58
CA GLN A 6 -11.23 -25.93 11.95
C GLN A 6 -10.54 -24.55 11.98
N ASN A 7 -11.17 -23.52 11.40
CA ASN A 7 -10.60 -22.19 11.21
C ASN A 7 -11.13 -21.12 12.17
N THR A 8 -11.83 -21.48 13.26
CA THR A 8 -12.32 -20.48 14.22
C THR A 8 -11.35 -20.27 15.38
N LEU A 9 -10.98 -19.02 15.67
CA LEU A 9 -10.09 -18.64 16.77
C LEU A 9 -10.86 -17.81 17.83
N SER A 10 -10.77 -18.20 19.10
CA SER A 10 -11.25 -17.40 20.23
C SER A 10 -10.20 -16.36 20.68
N GLU A 11 -10.63 -15.33 21.43
CA GLU A 11 -9.72 -14.29 21.97
C GLU A 11 -8.55 -14.87 22.78
N ARG A 12 -8.81 -15.89 23.62
CA ARG A 12 -7.76 -16.56 24.41
C ARG A 12 -6.77 -17.29 23.51
N GLN A 13 -7.26 -18.08 22.56
CA GLN A 13 -6.39 -18.80 21.62
C GLN A 13 -5.56 -17.84 20.76
N LEU A 14 -6.12 -16.69 20.38
CA LEU A 14 -5.36 -15.65 19.68
C LEU A 14 -4.25 -15.08 20.58
N ALA A 15 -4.54 -14.77 21.85
CA ALA A 15 -3.53 -14.29 22.79
C ALA A 15 -2.40 -15.33 23.00
N ASP A 16 -2.76 -16.60 23.15
CA ASP A 16 -1.79 -17.70 23.27
C ASP A 16 -0.94 -17.85 22.00
N ALA A 17 -1.56 -17.74 20.81
CA ALA A 17 -0.86 -17.79 19.53
C ALA A 17 0.11 -16.60 19.33
N LEU A 18 -0.28 -15.41 19.79
CA LEU A 18 0.60 -14.23 19.77
C LEU A 18 1.77 -14.39 20.74
N ALA A 19 1.51 -14.90 21.96
CA ALA A 19 2.54 -15.17 22.95
C ALA A 19 3.56 -16.20 22.44
N ALA A 20 3.10 -17.26 21.77
CA ALA A 20 3.97 -18.25 21.11
C ALA A 20 4.88 -17.63 20.03
N ARG A 21 4.46 -16.50 19.44
CA ARG A 21 5.25 -15.72 18.47
C ARG A 21 6.02 -14.55 19.12
N GLY A 22 6.23 -14.58 20.43
CA GLY A 22 6.97 -13.58 21.20
C GLY A 22 6.24 -12.25 21.42
N ARG A 23 4.92 -12.20 21.18
CA ARG A 23 4.10 -10.98 21.32
C ARG A 23 3.13 -11.14 22.48
N LEU A 24 3.52 -10.65 23.65
CA LEU A 24 2.69 -10.71 24.85
C LEU A 24 1.56 -9.68 24.75
N VAL A 25 0.33 -10.15 24.55
CA VAL A 25 -0.86 -9.30 24.41
C VAL A 25 -1.94 -9.75 25.40
N THR A 26 -2.49 -8.79 26.16
CA THR A 26 -3.58 -9.08 27.10
C THR A 26 -4.94 -9.12 26.40
N LEU A 27 -5.92 -9.80 26.99
CA LEU A 27 -7.31 -9.80 26.47
C LEU A 27 -7.90 -8.39 26.42
N THR A 28 -7.55 -7.53 27.38
CA THR A 28 -7.96 -6.11 27.39
C THR A 28 -7.37 -5.33 26.21
N GLN A 29 -6.13 -5.61 25.83
CA GLN A 29 -5.52 -5.03 24.63
C GLN A 29 -6.22 -5.50 23.35
N LEU A 30 -6.51 -6.81 23.21
CA LEU A 30 -7.26 -7.34 22.07
C LEU A 30 -8.65 -6.69 21.96
N SER A 31 -9.37 -6.56 23.08
CA SER A 31 -10.65 -5.86 23.15
C SER A 31 -10.52 -4.39 22.72
N THR A 32 -9.44 -3.73 23.12
CA THR A 32 -9.16 -2.34 22.72
C THR A 32 -8.84 -2.22 21.23
N TRP A 33 -8.06 -3.13 20.66
CA TRP A 33 -7.79 -3.18 19.22
C TRP A 33 -9.08 -3.38 18.42
N ARG A 34 -9.98 -4.26 18.87
CA ARG A 34 -11.29 -4.47 18.25
C ARG A 34 -12.18 -3.23 18.34
N ARG A 35 -12.28 -2.59 19.52
CA ARG A 35 -13.05 -1.34 19.68
C ARG A 35 -12.54 -0.22 18.80
N ASN A 36 -11.22 -0.17 18.59
CA ASN A 36 -10.57 0.80 17.72
C ASN A 36 -10.56 0.38 16.24
N GLY A 37 -11.21 -0.72 15.86
CA GLY A 37 -11.30 -1.22 14.48
C GLY A 37 -9.98 -1.71 13.86
N LEU A 38 -8.97 -2.01 14.68
CA LEU A 38 -7.71 -2.61 14.24
C LEU A 38 -7.83 -4.13 14.03
N LEU A 39 -8.81 -4.75 14.69
CA LEU A 39 -9.21 -6.13 14.49
C LEU A 39 -10.70 -6.18 14.08
N PRO A 40 -11.11 -7.17 13.27
CA PRO A 40 -12.51 -7.36 12.91
C PRO A 40 -13.37 -7.68 14.13
N PRO A 41 -14.69 -7.41 14.07
CA PRO A 41 -15.61 -7.80 15.13
C PRO A 41 -15.66 -9.33 15.28
N LEU A 42 -15.97 -9.79 16.48
CA LEU A 42 -16.21 -11.21 16.75
C LEU A 42 -17.58 -11.60 16.18
N ALA A 43 -17.65 -12.78 15.56
CA ALA A 43 -18.91 -13.38 15.21
C ALA A 43 -19.57 -14.02 16.45
N ASP A 44 -20.90 -13.88 16.53
CA ASP A 44 -21.74 -14.52 17.55
C ASP A 44 -22.30 -15.83 16.98
N HIS A 45 -22.02 -16.94 17.64
CA HIS A 45 -22.86 -18.13 17.53
C HIS A 45 -23.60 -18.42 18.84
N GLY A 46 -24.93 -18.35 18.76
CA GLY A 46 -25.82 -18.87 19.79
C GLY A 46 -25.69 -20.40 19.89
N GLN A 47 -25.46 -20.91 21.10
CA GLN A 47 -25.32 -22.35 21.35
C GLN A 47 -26.68 -23.07 21.51
N GLY A 48 -27.79 -22.35 21.33
CA GLY A 48 -29.16 -22.80 21.56
C GLY A 48 -29.76 -22.23 22.86
N PRO A 49 -31.05 -22.52 23.13
CA PRO A 49 -31.75 -22.02 24.32
C PRO A 49 -31.01 -22.40 25.60
N GLY A 50 -30.73 -21.41 26.47
CA GLY A 50 -30.08 -21.61 27.77
C GLY A 50 -28.57 -21.90 27.75
N LYS A 51 -27.92 -21.99 26.58
CA LYS A 51 -26.49 -22.38 26.48
C LYS A 51 -25.51 -21.21 26.25
N GLY A 52 -26.02 -19.98 26.17
CA GLY A 52 -25.22 -18.76 25.98
C GLY A 52 -24.69 -18.57 24.55
N LYS A 53 -23.75 -17.62 24.42
CA LYS A 53 -23.14 -17.19 23.16
C LYS A 53 -21.64 -17.46 23.17
N THR A 54 -21.10 -17.92 22.04
CA THR A 54 -19.65 -18.08 21.85
C THR A 54 -19.16 -17.10 20.81
N TYR A 55 -18.10 -16.35 21.15
CA TYR A 55 -17.50 -15.33 20.29
C TYR A 55 -16.19 -15.82 19.68
N HIS A 56 -16.04 -15.71 18.37
CA HIS A 56 -14.85 -16.15 17.64
C HIS A 56 -14.65 -15.35 16.35
N TRP A 57 -13.43 -15.35 15.82
CA TRP A 57 -13.14 -14.88 14.48
C TRP A 57 -13.24 -16.02 13.47
N HIS A 58 -13.74 -15.70 12.29
CA HIS A 58 -13.79 -16.61 11.14
C HIS A 58 -12.66 -16.35 10.14
N GLN A 59 -11.98 -15.20 10.24
CA GLN A 59 -10.92 -14.85 9.30
C GLN A 59 -9.71 -15.76 9.49
N PRO A 60 -9.23 -16.44 8.43
CA PRO A 60 -8.08 -17.34 8.53
C PRO A 60 -6.77 -16.62 8.87
N ASP A 61 -6.68 -15.34 8.53
CA ASP A 61 -5.51 -14.47 8.69
C ASP A 61 -5.54 -13.63 9.97
N ILE A 62 -6.49 -13.86 10.89
CA ILE A 62 -6.64 -13.04 12.11
C ILE A 62 -5.37 -12.97 12.97
N CYS A 63 -4.62 -14.08 13.04
CA CYS A 63 -3.35 -14.13 13.77
C CYS A 63 -2.27 -13.25 13.09
N ALA A 64 -2.20 -13.28 11.75
CA ALA A 64 -1.28 -12.44 10.99
C ALA A 64 -1.64 -10.94 11.13
N GLN A 65 -2.93 -10.61 11.06
CA GLN A 65 -3.41 -9.25 11.30
C GLN A 65 -3.04 -8.78 12.71
N ALA A 66 -3.27 -9.60 13.75
CA ALA A 66 -2.94 -9.23 15.12
C ALA A 66 -1.43 -9.08 15.37
N CYS A 67 -0.59 -9.92 14.74
CA CYS A 67 0.86 -9.70 14.72
C CYS A 67 1.21 -8.35 14.09
N ALA A 68 0.63 -8.04 12.93
CA ALA A 68 0.85 -6.77 12.24
C ALA A 68 0.41 -5.58 13.10
N VAL A 69 -0.75 -5.65 13.77
CA VAL A 69 -1.21 -4.61 14.70
C VAL A 69 -0.17 -4.37 15.79
N PHE A 70 0.33 -5.43 16.43
CA PHE A 70 1.34 -5.32 17.48
C PHE A 70 2.61 -4.64 16.96
N ASP A 71 3.17 -5.15 15.86
CA ASP A 71 4.44 -4.69 15.31
C ASP A 71 4.35 -3.23 14.83
N LEU A 72 3.26 -2.87 14.17
CA LEU A 72 3.00 -1.50 13.72
C LEU A 72 2.78 -0.55 14.90
N GLN A 73 2.11 -0.98 15.97
CA GLN A 73 1.96 -0.17 17.18
C GLN A 73 3.30 0.07 17.88
N GLN A 74 4.13 -0.96 18.02
CA GLN A 74 5.47 -0.82 18.61
C GLN A 74 6.35 0.12 17.77
N LYS A 75 6.26 0.03 16.43
CA LYS A 75 7.07 0.85 15.52
C LYS A 75 6.62 2.31 15.44
N TYR A 76 5.32 2.56 15.33
CA TYR A 76 4.79 3.89 15.00
C TYR A 76 4.11 4.60 16.16
N GLY A 77 3.51 3.87 17.11
CA GLY A 77 2.72 4.38 18.23
C GLY A 77 1.40 5.09 17.85
N LYS A 78 1.27 5.60 16.61
CA LYS A 78 0.13 6.39 16.15
C LYS A 78 -0.94 5.52 15.51
N HIS A 79 -2.15 5.56 16.07
CA HIS A 79 -3.30 4.77 15.61
C HIS A 79 -3.59 4.94 14.11
N ASP A 80 -3.64 6.18 13.60
CA ASP A 80 -3.93 6.45 12.17
C ASP A 80 -2.88 5.82 11.23
N VAL A 81 -1.61 5.83 11.63
CA VAL A 81 -0.55 5.19 10.85
C VAL A 81 -0.75 3.68 10.83
N VAL A 82 -1.13 3.08 11.95
CA VAL A 82 -1.41 1.64 12.05
C VAL A 82 -2.61 1.27 11.16
N VAL A 83 -3.72 2.02 11.25
CA VAL A 83 -4.92 1.81 10.42
C VAL A 83 -4.58 1.82 8.93
N ARG A 84 -3.85 2.85 8.46
CA ARG A 84 -3.42 2.93 7.06
C ARG A 84 -2.48 1.79 6.67
N MET A 85 -1.53 1.44 7.53
CA MET A 85 -0.59 0.37 7.23
C MET A 85 -1.28 -0.99 7.16
N LEU A 86 -2.23 -1.28 8.05
CA LEU A 86 -3.04 -2.50 7.98
C LEU A 86 -3.79 -2.58 6.66
N TRP A 87 -4.40 -1.47 6.23
CA TRP A 87 -5.06 -1.38 4.93
C TRP A 87 -4.10 -1.66 3.77
N LEU A 88 -2.94 -1.03 3.75
CA LEU A 88 -1.93 -1.24 2.70
C LEU A 88 -1.39 -2.67 2.69
N LEU A 89 -1.30 -3.33 3.85
CA LEU A 89 -0.94 -4.74 3.98
C LEU A 89 -2.06 -5.70 3.53
N GLY A 90 -3.24 -5.19 3.17
CA GLY A 90 -4.37 -6.00 2.74
C GLY A 90 -5.23 -6.53 3.88
N TYR A 91 -5.14 -5.98 5.08
CA TYR A 91 -6.04 -6.36 6.16
C TYR A 91 -7.36 -5.57 6.08
N PRO A 92 -8.49 -6.17 6.50
CA PRO A 92 -9.76 -5.47 6.57
C PRO A 92 -9.72 -4.38 7.65
N VAL A 93 -10.14 -3.18 7.27
CA VAL A 93 -10.20 -1.99 8.13
C VAL A 93 -11.53 -1.28 7.86
N ALA A 94 -12.14 -0.69 8.89
CA ALA A 94 -13.37 0.07 8.71
C ALA A 94 -13.11 1.33 7.84
N ARG A 95 -13.88 1.49 6.75
CA ARG A 95 -13.74 2.60 5.78
C ARG A 95 -13.75 3.98 6.42
N PRO A 96 -14.65 4.30 7.37
CA PRO A 96 -14.64 5.60 8.01
C PRO A 96 -13.34 5.88 8.77
N GLN A 97 -12.73 4.84 9.36
CA GLN A 97 -11.44 4.97 10.05
C GLN A 97 -10.29 5.14 9.06
N LEU A 98 -10.30 4.39 7.95
CA LEU A 98 -9.31 4.55 6.88
C LEU A 98 -9.30 5.98 6.34
N ARG A 99 -10.47 6.53 5.99
CA ARG A 99 -10.59 7.91 5.47
C ARG A 99 -10.06 8.93 6.47
N ARG A 100 -10.44 8.83 7.75
CA ARG A 100 -9.91 9.69 8.82
C ARG A 100 -8.38 9.56 8.97
N ALA A 101 -7.87 8.33 9.01
CA ALA A 101 -6.46 8.05 9.17
C ALA A 101 -5.61 8.58 8.01
N TRP A 102 -6.18 8.59 6.79
CA TRP A 102 -5.54 9.17 5.62
C TRP A 102 -5.49 10.70 5.72
N ASN A 103 -6.60 11.35 6.07
CA ASN A 103 -6.71 12.80 6.20
C ASN A 103 -5.80 13.36 7.31
N HIS A 104 -5.63 12.64 8.43
CA HIS A 104 -4.70 13.02 9.50
C HIS A 104 -3.23 13.06 9.07
N ARG A 105 -2.85 12.38 7.98
CA ARG A 105 -1.49 12.46 7.43
C ARG A 105 -1.26 13.77 6.70
N GLY A 106 -2.24 14.18 5.89
CA GLY A 106 -2.19 15.42 5.13
C GLY A 106 -2.05 16.65 6.03
N SER A 107 -2.83 16.70 7.12
CA SER A 107 -2.85 17.84 8.03
C SER A 107 -1.56 18.03 8.85
N ASN A 108 -0.85 16.93 9.16
CA ASN A 108 0.39 16.98 9.94
C ASN A 108 1.63 17.31 9.10
N PHE A 109 1.48 17.37 7.78
CA PHE A 109 2.55 17.78 6.90
C PHE A 109 2.61 19.31 6.84
N LYS A 110 3.31 19.92 7.81
CA LYS A 110 3.83 21.26 7.59
C LYS A 110 4.80 21.13 6.43
N PHE A 111 4.48 21.75 5.30
CA PHE A 111 5.35 21.87 4.12
C PHE A 111 6.59 22.69 4.51
N GLN A 112 7.45 22.14 5.36
CA GLN A 112 8.81 22.57 5.48
C GLN A 112 9.52 21.94 4.28
N CYS A 113 9.32 22.53 3.10
CA CYS A 113 10.44 22.75 2.21
C CYS A 113 11.48 23.59 2.97
N ARG A 114 12.12 23.00 3.99
CA ARG A 114 13.53 23.22 4.18
C ARG A 114 14.15 22.61 2.93
N ALA A 115 14.15 23.39 1.86
CA ALA A 115 15.24 23.38 0.91
C ALA A 115 16.51 23.65 1.73
N LYS A 116 16.97 22.64 2.49
CA LYS A 116 18.40 22.44 2.67
C LYS A 116 18.87 22.45 1.24
N LYS A 117 19.51 23.56 0.84
CA LYS A 117 19.96 23.86 -0.53
C LYS A 117 20.03 22.55 -1.30
N LEU A 118 19.10 22.33 -2.24
CA LEU A 118 19.24 21.24 -3.19
C LEU A 118 20.71 21.26 -3.61
N PRO A 119 21.51 20.23 -3.29
CA PRO A 119 22.96 20.33 -3.38
C PRO A 119 23.34 20.87 -4.76
N GLU A 120 24.32 21.77 -4.89
CA GLU A 120 24.54 22.56 -6.13
C GLU A 120 24.64 21.72 -7.42
N PHE A 121 24.89 20.41 -7.32
CA PHE A 121 24.75 19.47 -8.44
C PHE A 121 23.35 19.44 -9.07
N TRP A 122 22.28 19.78 -8.35
CA TRP A 122 20.91 19.94 -8.88
C TRP A 122 20.78 21.15 -9.81
N LEU A 123 21.66 22.16 -9.65
CA LEU A 123 21.67 23.38 -10.45
C LEU A 123 22.58 23.29 -11.68
N ARG A 124 23.45 22.28 -11.76
CA ARG A 124 24.39 22.08 -12.89
C ARG A 124 23.96 20.90 -13.79
N ARG A 125 23.08 21.22 -14.76
CA ARG A 125 22.66 20.47 -15.99
C ARG A 125 21.61 19.33 -15.91
N PRO A 126 20.91 19.04 -17.05
CA PRO A 126 20.49 19.94 -18.12
C PRO A 126 19.12 20.55 -17.76
N ALA A 127 18.85 21.76 -18.23
CA ALA A 127 17.60 22.47 -17.97
C ALA A 127 16.36 21.63 -18.32
N ASP A 128 16.45 20.77 -19.32
CA ASP A 128 15.29 20.16 -19.97
C ASP A 128 14.61 19.07 -19.14
N ALA A 129 15.35 18.25 -18.39
CA ALA A 129 14.76 17.14 -17.63
C ALA A 129 14.09 17.62 -16.34
N THR A 130 14.73 18.55 -15.63
CA THR A 130 14.16 19.15 -14.42
C THR A 130 12.97 20.06 -14.78
N LEU A 131 13.04 20.80 -15.89
CA LEU A 131 11.91 21.56 -16.41
C LEU A 131 10.78 20.65 -16.88
N SER A 132 11.05 19.55 -17.60
CA SER A 132 10.00 18.61 -18.03
C SER A 132 9.30 17.90 -16.86
N LEU A 133 10.02 17.70 -15.76
CA LEU A 133 9.49 17.05 -14.56
C LEU A 133 8.71 18.02 -13.67
N LEU A 134 9.20 19.26 -13.57
CA LEU A 134 8.48 20.35 -12.94
C LEU A 134 7.21 20.68 -13.74
N ASP A 135 7.30 20.71 -15.07
CA ASP A 135 6.19 20.91 -16.01
C ASP A 135 5.17 19.77 -15.89
N ALA A 136 5.58 18.50 -15.89
CA ALA A 136 4.67 17.38 -15.65
C ALA A 136 3.99 17.45 -14.27
N ALA A 137 4.73 17.80 -13.22
CA ALA A 137 4.15 17.95 -11.87
C ALA A 137 3.21 19.17 -11.77
N LEU A 138 3.51 20.26 -12.47
CA LEU A 138 2.66 21.46 -12.56
C LEU A 138 1.42 21.20 -13.41
N THR A 139 1.53 20.50 -14.55
CA THR A 139 0.40 20.07 -15.37
C THR A 139 -0.54 19.16 -14.57
N ILE A 140 0.01 18.22 -13.77
CA ILE A 140 -0.80 17.42 -12.84
C ILE A 140 -1.46 18.33 -11.79
N GLY A 141 -0.72 19.29 -11.23
CA GLY A 141 -1.22 20.21 -10.21
C GLY A 141 -2.35 21.11 -10.70
N GLU A 142 -2.20 21.67 -11.90
CA GLU A 142 -3.17 22.54 -12.58
C GLU A 142 -4.43 21.75 -12.99
N ALA A 143 -4.25 20.54 -13.53
CA ALA A 143 -5.37 19.68 -13.89
C ALA A 143 -6.15 19.14 -12.67
N LEU A 144 -5.55 19.13 -11.49
CA LEU A 144 -6.20 18.77 -10.22
C LEU A 144 -6.83 19.99 -9.50
N HIS A 145 -6.45 21.22 -9.85
CA HIS A 145 -6.95 22.47 -9.23
C HIS A 145 -8.01 23.21 -10.06
N SER A 146 -8.29 22.80 -11.30
CA SER A 146 -9.33 23.44 -12.10
C SER A 146 -10.72 23.04 -11.62
N ASP A 147 -11.21 23.75 -10.61
CA ASP A 147 -12.53 23.57 -10.00
C ASP A 147 -13.67 24.22 -10.82
N ASP A 148 -13.40 24.70 -12.04
CA ASP A 148 -14.41 25.34 -12.88
C ASP A 148 -14.31 24.89 -14.35
N SER A 149 -15.37 24.20 -14.78
CA SER A 149 -15.87 24.08 -16.17
C SER A 149 -15.12 23.21 -17.21
N THR A 150 -15.76 22.06 -17.49
CA THR A 150 -16.01 21.43 -18.81
C THR A 150 -14.95 20.73 -19.64
N GLU A 151 -13.64 20.86 -19.44
CA GLU A 151 -12.68 19.97 -20.11
C GLU A 151 -11.57 19.51 -19.16
N VAL A 152 -11.98 18.68 -18.20
CA VAL A 152 -11.04 17.89 -17.40
C VAL A 152 -10.34 16.93 -18.37
N LEU A 153 -9.05 17.15 -18.63
CA LEU A 153 -8.20 16.12 -19.23
C LEU A 153 -8.42 14.84 -18.41
N PRO A 154 -8.95 13.75 -19.00
CA PRO A 154 -9.28 12.57 -18.23
C PRO A 154 -8.01 12.15 -17.51
N ILE A 155 -8.10 11.90 -16.20
CA ILE A 155 -7.00 11.46 -15.33
C ILE A 155 -6.09 10.39 -16.00
N PRO A 156 -6.60 9.46 -16.82
CA PRO A 156 -5.79 8.62 -17.71
C PRO A 156 -4.75 9.36 -18.57
N GLY A 157 -5.09 10.48 -19.19
CA GLY A 157 -4.19 11.30 -20.00
C GLY A 157 -3.10 11.99 -19.19
N ILE A 158 -3.39 12.38 -17.95
CA ILE A 158 -2.37 12.89 -17.00
C ILE A 158 -1.38 11.79 -16.66
N ILE A 159 -1.88 10.59 -16.37
CA ILE A 159 -1.05 9.44 -16.02
C ILE A 159 -0.23 8.96 -17.23
N GLU A 160 -0.81 8.86 -18.42
CA GLU A 160 -0.09 8.56 -19.67
C GLU A 160 0.98 9.60 -19.99
N LEU A 161 0.69 10.89 -19.80
CA LEU A 161 1.67 11.96 -20.00
C LEU A 161 2.85 11.82 -19.02
N VAL A 162 2.56 11.53 -17.75
CA VAL A 162 3.56 11.28 -16.70
C VAL A 162 4.39 10.05 -17.05
N PHE A 163 3.78 8.90 -17.31
CA PHE A 163 4.52 7.67 -17.66
C PHE A 163 5.31 7.80 -18.97
N ALA A 164 4.76 8.45 -20.00
CA ALA A 164 5.47 8.70 -21.25
C ALA A 164 6.67 9.62 -21.06
N ARG A 165 6.57 10.63 -20.19
CA ARG A 165 7.72 11.50 -19.83
C ARG A 165 8.72 10.79 -18.95
N LEU A 166 8.28 10.02 -17.96
CA LEU A 166 9.15 9.21 -17.11
C LEU A 166 9.90 8.13 -17.91
N ALA A 167 9.25 7.49 -18.88
CA ALA A 167 9.88 6.52 -19.79
C ALA A 167 10.95 7.19 -20.67
N ARG A 168 10.65 8.37 -21.25
CA ARG A 168 11.64 9.17 -21.99
C ARG A 168 12.81 9.57 -21.10
N LEU A 169 12.57 9.96 -19.85
CA LEU A 169 13.60 10.33 -18.89
C LEU A 169 14.45 9.14 -18.44
N ASN A 170 13.86 7.97 -18.25
CA ASN A 170 14.55 6.74 -17.84
C ASN A 170 15.44 6.19 -18.98
N HIS A 171 15.03 6.36 -20.24
CA HIS A 171 15.87 6.04 -21.41
C HIS A 171 17.10 6.95 -21.52
N VAL A 172 16.97 8.23 -21.15
CA VAL A 172 18.04 9.23 -21.26
C VAL A 172 18.97 9.21 -20.04
N ALA A 173 18.48 8.79 -18.88
CA ALA A 173 19.20 8.91 -17.62
C ALA A 173 19.47 7.53 -16.99
N ARG A 174 20.36 6.75 -17.60
CA ARG A 174 20.92 5.56 -16.94
C ARG A 174 21.87 6.01 -15.82
N GLY A 175 21.40 6.01 -14.56
CA GLY A 175 22.23 6.26 -13.39
C GLY A 175 21.46 6.49 -12.09
N PRO A 176 22.09 6.32 -10.92
CA PRO A 176 21.44 6.40 -9.59
C PRO A 176 20.78 7.76 -9.31
N VAL A 177 21.24 8.82 -9.97
CA VAL A 177 20.68 10.18 -9.86
C VAL A 177 19.29 10.27 -10.49
N ALA A 178 19.05 9.54 -11.59
CA ALA A 178 17.76 9.53 -12.28
C ALA A 178 16.66 8.86 -11.43
N SER A 179 17.00 7.74 -10.81
CA SER A 179 16.11 7.02 -9.89
C SER A 179 15.73 7.88 -8.69
N GLY A 180 16.66 8.67 -8.15
CA GLY A 180 16.38 9.61 -7.06
C GLY A 180 15.41 10.73 -7.46
N ARG A 181 15.53 11.27 -8.67
CA ARG A 181 14.62 12.31 -9.20
C ARG A 181 13.22 11.76 -9.43
N LEU A 182 13.12 10.60 -10.08
CA LEU A 182 11.86 9.88 -10.27
C LEU A 182 11.17 9.61 -8.94
N TRP A 183 11.91 9.13 -7.96
CA TRP A 183 11.39 8.88 -6.62
C TRP A 183 10.81 10.14 -5.98
N HIS A 184 11.53 11.26 -6.06
CA HIS A 184 11.08 12.52 -5.50
C HIS A 184 9.76 13.02 -6.12
N LEU A 185 9.58 12.86 -7.42
CA LEU A 185 8.35 13.25 -8.10
C LEU A 185 7.17 12.36 -7.73
N ILE A 186 7.43 11.05 -7.64
CA ILE A 186 6.45 10.10 -7.15
C ILE A 186 6.00 10.50 -5.73
N GLU A 187 6.93 10.90 -4.86
CA GLU A 187 6.60 11.40 -3.53
C GLU A 187 5.73 12.67 -3.61
N ILE A 188 6.10 13.66 -4.42
CA ILE A 188 5.32 14.89 -4.61
C ILE A 188 3.90 14.58 -5.10
N LEU A 189 3.77 13.79 -6.18
CA LEU A 189 2.48 13.37 -6.74
C LEU A 189 1.63 12.66 -5.69
N THR A 190 2.23 11.71 -4.96
CA THR A 190 1.55 10.99 -3.88
C THR A 190 1.01 12.00 -2.88
N ARG A 191 1.81 12.99 -2.45
CA ARG A 191 1.34 14.01 -1.50
C ARG A 191 0.20 14.85 -2.05
N SER A 192 0.26 15.27 -3.30
CA SER A 192 -0.83 16.03 -3.93
C SER A 192 -2.12 15.22 -3.91
N LEU A 193 -2.05 13.93 -4.24
CA LEU A 193 -3.20 13.02 -4.19
C LEU A 193 -3.69 12.78 -2.76
N GLU A 194 -2.80 12.68 -1.78
CA GLU A 194 -3.17 12.56 -0.36
C GLU A 194 -3.90 13.79 0.18
N MET A 195 -3.61 14.97 -0.38
CA MET A 195 -4.25 16.22 0.01
C MET A 195 -5.56 16.50 -0.73
N SER A 196 -5.82 15.79 -1.82
CA SER A 196 -7.05 15.93 -2.59
C SER A 196 -8.24 15.26 -1.89
N ASP A 197 -9.45 15.65 -2.29
CA ASP A 197 -10.70 15.02 -1.83
C ASP A 197 -10.93 13.63 -2.43
N LEU A 198 -9.98 13.08 -3.20
CA LEU A 198 -10.10 11.77 -3.87
C LEU A 198 -10.64 10.70 -2.91
N LEU A 199 -10.05 10.57 -1.72
CA LEU A 199 -10.48 9.58 -0.73
C LEU A 199 -11.76 9.93 0.01
N ALA A 200 -12.24 11.17 -0.06
CA ALA A 200 -13.55 11.53 0.48
C ALA A 200 -14.67 11.12 -0.51
N VAL A 201 -14.44 11.30 -1.82
CA VAL A 201 -15.44 11.07 -2.88
C VAL A 201 -15.41 9.67 -3.50
N THR A 202 -14.45 8.83 -3.14
CA THR A 202 -14.35 7.44 -3.62
C THR A 202 -15.40 6.56 -2.93
N SER A 203 -16.08 5.67 -3.66
CA SER A 203 -17.00 4.67 -3.11
C SER A 203 -16.27 3.55 -2.35
N ASP A 204 -16.96 2.80 -1.50
CA ASP A 204 -16.31 1.70 -0.77
C ASP A 204 -15.91 0.53 -1.69
N ASP A 205 -16.65 0.32 -2.78
CA ASP A 205 -16.36 -0.72 -3.79
C ASP A 205 -15.08 -0.39 -4.58
N GLU A 206 -14.88 0.88 -4.96
CA GLU A 206 -13.64 1.33 -5.61
C GLU A 206 -12.43 1.15 -4.67
N LEU A 207 -12.58 1.43 -3.36
CA LEU A 207 -11.52 1.20 -2.38
C LEU A 207 -11.16 -0.28 -2.28
N ASP A 208 -12.14 -1.17 -2.26
CA ASP A 208 -11.91 -2.62 -2.21
C ASP A 208 -11.27 -3.18 -3.48
N THR A 209 -11.71 -2.69 -4.63
CA THR A 209 -11.13 -3.03 -5.92
C THR A 209 -9.67 -2.58 -5.98
N ALA A 210 -9.40 -1.33 -5.60
CA ALA A 210 -8.03 -0.80 -5.54
C ALA A 210 -7.15 -1.56 -4.54
N GLN A 211 -7.68 -1.97 -3.39
CA GLN A 211 -6.93 -2.78 -2.42
C GLN A 211 -6.61 -4.17 -2.97
N THR A 212 -7.57 -4.81 -3.66
CA THR A 212 -7.39 -6.13 -4.26
C THR A 212 -6.29 -6.07 -5.32
N ILE A 213 -6.32 -5.06 -6.18
CA ILE A 213 -5.29 -4.84 -7.20
C ILE A 213 -3.93 -4.52 -6.55
N LEU A 214 -3.91 -3.70 -5.49
CA LEU A 214 -2.68 -3.41 -4.73
C LEU A 214 -2.04 -4.67 -4.15
N ARG A 215 -2.84 -5.62 -3.65
CA ARG A 215 -2.33 -6.91 -3.15
C ARG A 215 -1.66 -7.71 -4.27
N SER A 216 -2.26 -7.74 -5.47
CA SER A 216 -1.66 -8.40 -6.64
C SER A 216 -0.35 -7.72 -7.04
N ALA A 217 -0.32 -6.39 -7.09
CA ALA A 217 0.88 -5.62 -7.36
C ALA A 217 1.98 -5.87 -6.31
N ALA A 218 1.62 -5.92 -5.02
CA ALA A 218 2.55 -6.17 -3.93
C ALA A 218 3.19 -7.57 -4.03
N ARG A 219 2.42 -8.60 -4.38
CA ARG A 219 2.95 -9.96 -4.61
C ARG A 219 3.98 -9.98 -5.74
N LEU A 220 3.70 -9.28 -6.84
CA LEU A 220 4.63 -9.16 -7.96
C LEU A 220 5.93 -8.44 -7.53
N VAL A 221 5.82 -7.29 -6.87
CA VAL A 221 6.99 -6.55 -6.36
C VAL A 221 7.80 -7.40 -5.39
N GLN A 222 7.14 -8.15 -4.50
CA GLN A 222 7.80 -9.03 -3.55
C GLN A 222 8.52 -10.18 -4.25
N SER A 223 7.92 -10.81 -5.27
CA SER A 223 8.56 -11.86 -6.06
C SER A 223 9.83 -11.35 -6.76
N CYS A 224 9.83 -10.11 -7.24
CA CYS A 224 11.03 -9.51 -7.83
C CYS A 224 12.09 -9.14 -6.78
N ALA A 225 11.70 -8.90 -5.52
CA ALA A 225 12.59 -8.46 -4.44
C ALA A 225 13.23 -9.61 -3.66
N SER A 226 12.53 -10.74 -3.49
CA SER A 226 13.07 -11.94 -2.81
C SER A 226 14.32 -12.48 -3.50
N ASP A 227 14.38 -12.36 -4.81
CA ASP A 227 15.51 -12.83 -5.62
C ASP A 227 16.75 -11.92 -5.48
N LEU A 228 16.55 -10.67 -5.09
CA LEU A 228 17.62 -9.68 -4.92
C LEU A 228 18.28 -9.73 -3.53
N SER A 229 17.61 -10.31 -2.54
CA SER A 229 18.18 -10.46 -1.21
C SER A 229 17.47 -11.56 -0.44
N GLY A 230 18.20 -12.62 -0.09
CA GLY A 230 17.73 -13.70 0.79
C GLY A 230 17.40 -13.29 2.24
N ALA A 231 17.11 -12.01 2.49
CA ALA A 231 16.92 -11.41 3.81
C ALA A 231 15.49 -10.89 4.07
N PHE A 232 14.57 -11.02 3.12
CA PHE A 232 13.17 -10.62 3.32
C PHE A 232 12.25 -11.84 3.45
N ALA A 233 12.51 -12.68 4.46
CA ALA A 233 11.53 -13.69 4.86
C ALA A 233 10.24 -12.97 5.30
N VAL A 234 9.15 -13.27 4.61
CA VAL A 234 7.83 -12.79 4.95
C VAL A 234 7.14 -13.90 5.73
N ASP A 235 6.66 -13.59 6.94
CA ASP A 235 5.86 -14.52 7.73
C ASP A 235 4.69 -15.04 6.86
N ASP A 236 4.36 -16.32 7.00
CA ASP A 236 3.49 -17.18 6.14
C ASP A 236 2.06 -16.66 5.81
N GLY A 237 1.72 -15.40 6.11
CA GLY A 237 0.45 -14.78 5.72
C GLY A 237 0.54 -13.32 5.31
N GLN A 238 1.72 -12.69 5.33
CA GLN A 238 1.85 -11.30 4.89
C GLN A 238 1.99 -11.24 3.36
N VAL A 239 1.15 -10.42 2.73
CA VAL A 239 1.20 -10.19 1.27
C VAL A 239 2.33 -9.21 0.90
N TRP A 240 2.85 -8.48 1.89
CA TRP A 240 3.81 -7.39 1.66
C TRP A 240 4.78 -7.21 2.84
N ASN A 241 6.07 -7.03 2.53
CA ASN A 241 7.05 -6.48 3.46
C ASN A 241 6.64 -5.07 3.97
N VAL A 242 6.59 -4.90 5.29
CA VAL A 242 6.18 -3.64 5.95
C VAL A 242 6.96 -2.41 5.47
N ARG A 243 8.27 -2.53 5.19
CA ARG A 243 9.07 -1.39 4.70
C ARG A 243 8.68 -0.97 3.29
N LEU A 244 8.40 -1.93 2.42
CA LEU A 244 7.93 -1.65 1.07
C LEU A 244 6.50 -1.09 1.11
N ALA A 245 5.62 -1.63 1.94
CA ALA A 245 4.28 -1.10 2.15
C ALA A 245 4.32 0.36 2.65
N GLU A 246 5.27 0.68 3.53
CA GLU A 246 5.46 2.02 4.06
C GLU A 246 5.92 3.02 2.98
N ARG A 247 6.84 2.60 2.10
CA ARG A 247 7.45 3.47 1.09
C ARG A 247 6.63 3.61 -0.18
N LEU A 248 6.12 2.50 -0.69
CA LEU A 248 5.45 2.41 -2.00
C LEU A 248 3.94 2.29 -1.86
N GLY A 249 3.44 1.79 -0.73
CA GLY A 249 2.01 1.54 -0.50
C GLY A 249 1.10 2.71 -0.79
N PRO A 250 1.30 3.88 -0.16
CA PRO A 250 0.41 5.02 -0.38
C PRO A 250 0.38 5.45 -1.85
N THR A 251 1.55 5.53 -2.50
CA THR A 251 1.68 5.89 -3.90
C THR A 251 0.93 4.92 -4.81
N LEU A 252 1.28 3.63 -4.71
CA LEU A 252 0.69 2.60 -5.57
C LEU A 252 -0.81 2.54 -5.37
N PHE A 253 -1.28 2.61 -4.12
CA PHE A 253 -2.69 2.62 -3.81
C PHE A 253 -3.42 3.79 -4.47
N LEU A 254 -2.92 5.02 -4.33
CA LEU A 254 -3.59 6.20 -4.89
C LEU A 254 -3.57 6.19 -6.43
N LEU A 255 -2.48 5.74 -7.05
CA LEU A 255 -2.42 5.59 -8.51
C LEU A 255 -3.38 4.51 -9.01
N ILE A 256 -3.44 3.35 -8.35
CA ILE A 256 -4.39 2.29 -8.67
C ILE A 256 -5.82 2.81 -8.50
N LEU A 257 -6.09 3.55 -7.42
CA LEU A 257 -7.41 4.07 -7.15
C LEU A 257 -7.89 5.06 -8.23
N LEU A 258 -7.00 5.94 -8.70
CA LEU A 258 -7.29 6.83 -9.83
C LEU A 258 -7.63 6.04 -11.10
N GLN A 259 -6.93 4.94 -11.36
CA GLN A 259 -7.17 4.08 -12.52
C GLN A 259 -8.51 3.34 -12.43
N VAL A 260 -8.83 2.79 -11.25
CA VAL A 260 -10.12 2.15 -10.96
C VAL A 260 -11.25 3.13 -11.23
N ARG A 261 -11.17 4.34 -10.68
CA ARG A 261 -12.17 5.41 -10.87
C ARG A 261 -12.31 5.87 -12.32
N ALA A 262 -11.24 5.76 -13.11
CA ALA A 262 -11.25 6.04 -14.54
C ALA A 262 -11.82 4.89 -15.40
N GLY A 263 -12.31 3.80 -14.77
CA GLY A 263 -12.85 2.63 -15.46
C GLY A 263 -11.77 1.70 -16.03
N ALA A 264 -10.51 1.86 -15.62
CA ALA A 264 -9.38 1.06 -16.11
C ALA A 264 -9.15 -0.23 -15.29
N GLU A 265 -10.16 -0.75 -14.61
CA GLU A 265 -10.07 -1.94 -13.76
C GLU A 265 -9.63 -3.19 -14.54
N GLN A 266 -10.29 -3.48 -15.67
CA GLN A 266 -10.00 -4.66 -16.48
C GLN A 266 -8.61 -4.60 -17.13
N PRO A 267 -8.19 -3.49 -17.78
CA PRO A 267 -6.82 -3.36 -18.28
C PRO A 267 -5.77 -3.54 -17.19
N LEU A 268 -6.02 -3.00 -15.99
CA LEU A 268 -5.08 -3.07 -14.89
C LEU A 268 -4.96 -4.51 -14.34
N ALA A 269 -6.09 -5.20 -14.18
CA ALA A 269 -6.10 -6.62 -13.80
C ALA A 269 -5.38 -7.49 -14.86
N ALA A 270 -5.70 -7.30 -16.14
CA ALA A 270 -5.08 -8.04 -17.24
C ALA A 270 -3.56 -7.78 -17.33
N ALA A 271 -3.12 -6.53 -17.09
CA ALA A 271 -1.70 -6.20 -17.03
C ALA A 271 -0.99 -6.97 -15.93
N PHE A 272 -1.56 -7.03 -14.71
CA PHE A 272 -0.96 -7.79 -13.61
C PHE A 272 -0.96 -9.30 -13.87
N GLU A 273 -2.03 -9.85 -14.42
CA GLU A 273 -2.09 -11.26 -14.83
C GLU A 273 -1.06 -11.60 -15.91
N SER A 274 -0.80 -10.69 -16.86
CA SER A 274 0.21 -10.89 -17.91
C SER A 274 1.66 -10.86 -17.37
N LEU A 275 1.89 -10.10 -16.30
CA LEU A 275 3.22 -9.98 -15.68
C LEU A 275 3.58 -11.17 -14.80
N GLU A 276 2.59 -11.88 -14.25
CA GLU A 276 2.84 -13.00 -13.34
C GLU A 276 3.59 -14.18 -14.03
N PRO A 277 3.21 -14.65 -15.23
CA PRO A 277 3.97 -15.66 -15.97
C PRO A 277 5.34 -15.17 -16.45
N MET A 278 5.44 -13.89 -16.84
CA MET A 278 6.70 -13.30 -17.32
C MET A 278 7.74 -13.26 -16.20
N ASN A 279 7.33 -12.91 -14.98
CA ASN A 279 8.21 -12.98 -13.81
C ASN A 279 8.65 -14.44 -13.55
N ARG A 280 7.72 -15.40 -13.56
CA ARG A 280 8.11 -16.81 -13.36
C ARG A 280 9.12 -17.30 -14.39
N ARG A 281 9.04 -16.86 -15.65
CA ARG A 281 9.98 -17.29 -16.73
C ARG A 281 11.30 -16.52 -16.73
N ALA A 282 11.25 -15.19 -16.60
CA ALA A 282 12.44 -14.33 -16.64
C ALA A 282 13.40 -14.63 -15.49
N PHE A 283 12.87 -15.06 -14.34
CA PHE A 283 13.65 -15.36 -13.14
C PHE A 283 13.88 -16.86 -12.89
N ALA A 284 13.17 -17.77 -13.59
CA ALA A 284 13.52 -19.20 -13.61
C ALA A 284 14.75 -19.51 -14.50
N ALA A 285 15.19 -18.55 -15.33
CA ALA A 285 16.47 -18.68 -16.02
C ALA A 285 17.60 -18.58 -14.96
N PRO A 286 18.49 -19.59 -14.86
CA PRO A 286 19.53 -19.58 -13.84
C PRO A 286 20.43 -18.35 -14.01
N ALA A 287 20.47 -17.49 -12.99
CA ALA A 287 21.32 -16.29 -12.93
C ALA A 287 22.83 -16.59 -13.10
N HIS A 288 23.22 -17.85 -13.09
CA HIS A 288 24.61 -18.31 -13.19
C HIS A 288 25.20 -18.33 -14.61
N ALA A 289 24.43 -18.12 -15.67
CA ALA A 289 24.98 -18.20 -17.04
C ALA A 289 25.80 -16.95 -17.47
N ALA A 290 25.74 -15.83 -16.74
CA ALA A 290 26.37 -14.57 -17.16
C ALA A 290 27.65 -14.18 -16.38
N TYR A 291 28.09 -14.98 -15.40
CA TYR A 291 29.25 -14.66 -14.53
C TYR A 291 30.42 -15.68 -14.63
N GLN A 292 30.59 -16.35 -15.78
CA GLN A 292 31.75 -17.23 -16.05
C GLN A 292 32.60 -16.78 -17.26
N VAL A 293 32.63 -15.49 -17.56
CA VAL A 293 33.65 -14.92 -18.47
C VAL A 293 34.29 -13.73 -17.78
N ILE A 294 35.37 -14.00 -17.04
CA ILE A 294 36.67 -13.29 -16.97
C ILE A 294 37.59 -14.18 -16.13
#